data_AF-A0A139WN44-F1
#
_entry.id   AF-A0A139WN44-F1
#
_cell.length_a   1.000
_cell.length_b   1.000
_cell.length_c   1.000
_cell.angle_alpha   90.00
_cell.angle_beta   90.00
_cell.angle_gamma   90.00
#
_symmetry.space_group_name_H-M   'P 1'
#
loop_
_entity.id
_entity.type
_entity.pdbx_description
1 polymer ?
#
loop_
_entity_poly.entity_id
_entity_poly.type
_entity_poly.pdbx_seq_one_letter_code
_entity_poly.pdbx_strand_id
1 'polypeptide(L)'
;MLVDYHNFLMRYCGTMNDAFKNVFLLQFLMSIASASVSVFIFVQPGDWTNRTKFLLYFVVIISESSYYCVPSEIIKNSASELSKSLYESKWYNTDVSQFKKCIVLVIARAQKTINFSGYGLVYINLQTFIVICKTVFTFYTYLNSARKISSE
;
A
#
# COMPACT_ATOMS: atom_id res chain seq x y z
N MET A 1 16.97 22.97 15.16
CA MET A 1 15.50 23.06 14.99
C MET A 1 14.99 22.40 13.71
N LEU A 2 15.34 22.85 12.49
CA LEU A 2 14.88 22.20 11.24
C LEU A 2 15.42 20.78 11.05
N VAL A 3 16.69 20.57 11.40
CA VAL A 3 17.36 19.25 11.36
C VAL A 3 16.78 18.29 12.42
N ASP A 4 16.46 18.80 13.62
CA ASP A 4 15.84 18.01 14.68
C ASP A 4 14.42 17.59 14.31
N TYR A 5 13.64 18.50 13.71
CA TYR A 5 12.30 18.20 13.22
C TYR A 5 12.32 17.16 12.09
N HIS A 6 13.27 17.26 11.16
CA HIS A 6 13.43 16.28 10.10
C HIS A 6 13.89 14.91 10.64
N ASN A 7 14.83 14.89 11.60
CA ASN A 7 15.23 13.65 12.28
C ASN A 7 14.07 13.02 13.06
N PHE A 8 13.24 13.83 13.72
CA PHE A 8 12.04 13.38 14.40
C PHE A 8 11.05 12.76 13.42
N LEU A 9 10.76 13.44 12.30
CA LEU A 9 9.83 12.96 11.27
C LEU A 9 10.31 11.65 10.64
N MET A 10 11.62 11.52 10.38
CA MET A 10 12.22 10.29 9.86
C MET A 10 12.17 9.14 10.85
N ARG A 11 12.50 9.39 12.12
CA ARG A 11 12.42 8.37 13.17
C ARG A 11 10.98 7.93 13.40
N TYR A 12 10.04 8.87 13.29
CA TYR A 12 8.61 8.59 13.35
C TYR A 12 8.15 7.73 12.17
N CYS A 13 8.51 8.08 10.93
CA CYS A 13 8.19 7.26 9.74
C CYS A 13 8.81 5.86 9.80
N GLY A 14 10.04 5.73 10.33
CA GLY A 14 10.68 4.42 10.52
C GLY A 14 9.96 3.56 11.56
N THR A 15 9.63 4.15 12.71
CA THR A 15 8.87 3.46 13.78
C THR A 15 7.47 3.07 13.30
N MET A 16 6.83 3.95 12.53
CA MET A 16 5.53 3.71 11.92
C MET A 16 5.60 2.57 10.91
N ASN A 17 6.61 2.56 10.03
CA ASN A 17 6.83 1.44 9.11
C ASN A 17 7.07 0.11 9.85
N ASP A 18 7.86 0.11 10.92
CA ASP A 18 8.12 -1.09 11.71
C ASP A 18 6.90 -1.58 12.51
N ALA A 19 6.04 -0.67 12.98
CA ALA A 19 4.81 -1.03 13.66
C ALA A 19 3.78 -1.61 12.67
N PHE A 20 3.65 -0.98 11.51
CA PHE A 20 2.64 -1.39 10.54
C PHE A 20 3.07 -2.57 9.66
N LYS A 21 4.37 -2.89 9.51
CA LYS A 21 4.83 -4.02 8.67
C LYS A 21 4.13 -5.35 9.01
N ASN A 22 3.91 -5.61 10.30
CA ASN A 22 3.24 -6.83 10.78
C ASN A 22 1.74 -6.79 10.44
N VAL A 23 1.09 -5.66 10.74
CA VAL A 23 -0.34 -5.43 10.47
C VAL A 23 -0.62 -5.60 8.98
N PHE A 24 0.24 -5.07 8.13
CA PHE A 24 0.09 -5.13 6.69
C PHE A 24 0.26 -6.51 6.10
N LEU A 25 1.24 -7.30 6.59
CA LEU A 25 1.35 -8.70 6.17
C LEU A 25 0.11 -9.50 6.53
N LEU A 26 -0.37 -9.35 7.76
CA LEU A 26 -1.57 -10.04 8.22
C LEU A 26 -2.79 -9.62 7.41
N GLN A 27 -2.97 -8.31 7.19
CA GLN A 27 -4.06 -7.78 6.37
C GLN A 27 -4.02 -8.37 4.95
N PHE A 28 -2.85 -8.45 4.34
CA PHE A 28 -2.69 -8.97 2.99
C PHE A 28 -3.03 -10.46 2.90
N LEU A 29 -2.55 -11.27 3.86
CA LEU A 29 -2.87 -12.69 3.94
C LEU A 29 -4.36 -12.91 4.17
N MET A 30 -4.97 -12.14 5.06
CA MET A 30 -6.42 -12.21 5.35
C MET A 30 -7.26 -11.77 4.16
N SER A 31 -6.88 -10.72 3.43
CA SER A 31 -7.56 -10.28 2.21
C SER A 31 -7.49 -11.33 1.09
N ILE A 32 -6.34 -12.00 0.91
CA ILE A 32 -6.20 -13.07 -0.10
C ILE A 32 -7.06 -14.29 0.29
N ALA A 33 -6.99 -14.72 1.55
CA ALA A 33 -7.76 -15.87 2.03
C ALA A 33 -9.27 -15.61 1.97
N SER A 34 -9.73 -14.43 2.36
CA SER A 34 -11.14 -14.05 2.28
C SER A 34 -11.62 -13.90 0.84
N ALA A 35 -10.80 -13.33 -0.06
CA ALA A 35 -11.15 -13.23 -1.48
C ALA A 35 -11.25 -14.59 -2.17
N SER A 36 -10.35 -15.54 -1.87
CA SER A 36 -10.38 -16.88 -2.46
C SER A 36 -11.61 -17.68 -2.01
N VAL A 37 -11.96 -17.61 -0.72
CA VAL A 37 -13.19 -18.22 -0.18
C VAL A 37 -14.44 -17.57 -0.80
N SER A 38 -14.45 -16.25 -0.93
CA SER A 38 -15.58 -15.52 -1.53
C SER A 38 -15.83 -15.93 -2.98
N VAL A 39 -14.75 -16.10 -3.77
CA VAL A 39 -14.82 -16.59 -5.15
C VAL A 39 -15.34 -18.02 -5.22
N PHE A 40 -14.85 -18.92 -4.36
CA PHE A 40 -15.27 -20.32 -4.34
C PHE A 40 -16.78 -20.45 -4.07
N ILE A 41 -17.31 -19.70 -3.10
CA ILE A 41 -18.73 -19.77 -2.75
C ILE A 41 -19.60 -19.08 -3.82
N PHE A 42 -19.13 -17.99 -4.45
CA PHE A 42 -19.84 -17.33 -5.53
C PHE A 42 -20.05 -18.24 -6.76
N VAL A 43 -19.11 -19.16 -7.01
CA VAL A 43 -19.18 -20.14 -8.10
C VAL A 43 -20.18 -21.27 -7.79
N GLN A 44 -20.46 -21.57 -6.53
CA GLN A 44 -21.46 -22.58 -6.19
C GLN A 44 -22.89 -22.12 -6.54
N PRO A 45 -23.76 -23.03 -7.01
CA PRO A 45 -25.17 -22.74 -7.19
C PRO A 45 -25.80 -22.47 -5.81
N GLY A 46 -26.12 -21.21 -5.53
CA GLY A 46 -26.69 -20.78 -4.26
C GLY A 46 -27.63 -19.58 -4.43
N ASP A 47 -28.48 -19.38 -3.43
CA ASP A 47 -29.52 -18.36 -3.42
C ASP A 47 -28.98 -16.94 -3.65
N TRP A 48 -29.82 -16.07 -4.22
CA TRP A 48 -29.53 -14.65 -4.42
C TRP A 48 -29.06 -13.94 -3.14
N THR A 49 -29.60 -14.34 -1.98
CA THR A 49 -29.22 -13.85 -0.65
C THR A 49 -27.75 -14.12 -0.31
N ASN A 50 -27.21 -15.26 -0.75
CA ASN A 50 -25.80 -15.58 -0.53
C ASN A 50 -24.93 -14.70 -1.43
N ARG A 51 -25.29 -14.55 -2.71
CA ARG A 51 -24.56 -13.70 -3.67
C ARG A 51 -24.44 -12.24 -3.21
N THR A 52 -25.52 -11.65 -2.67
CA THR A 52 -25.48 -10.27 -2.16
C THR A 52 -24.61 -10.11 -0.93
N LYS A 53 -24.62 -11.08 0.01
CA LYS A 53 -23.71 -11.09 1.16
C LYS A 53 -22.23 -11.08 0.71
N PHE A 54 -21.88 -11.82 -0.34
CA PHE A 54 -20.50 -11.85 -0.86
C PHE A 54 -20.08 -10.54 -1.53
N LEU A 55 -20.97 -9.90 -2.28
CA LEU A 55 -20.70 -8.57 -2.83
C LEU A 55 -20.43 -7.56 -1.70
N LEU A 56 -21.19 -7.62 -0.61
CA LEU A 56 -20.96 -6.83 0.58
C LEU A 56 -19.59 -7.13 1.22
N TYR A 57 -19.22 -8.40 1.39
CA TYR A 57 -17.90 -8.78 1.91
C TYR A 57 -16.75 -8.24 1.04
N PHE A 58 -16.88 -8.33 -0.28
CA PHE A 58 -15.87 -7.81 -1.20
C PHE A 58 -15.70 -6.29 -1.05
N VAL A 59 -16.81 -5.55 -0.95
CA VAL A 59 -16.79 -4.09 -0.72
C VAL A 59 -16.13 -3.74 0.63
N VAL A 60 -16.38 -4.53 1.68
CA VAL A 60 -15.75 -4.34 2.99
C VAL A 60 -14.24 -4.55 2.94
N ILE A 61 -13.76 -5.59 2.25
CA ILE A 61 -12.32 -5.86 2.10
C ILE A 61 -11.62 -4.73 1.33
N ILE A 62 -12.28 -4.19 0.29
CA ILE A 62 -11.78 -3.04 -0.47
C ILE A 62 -11.72 -1.78 0.40
N SER A 63 -12.77 -1.51 1.18
CA SER A 63 -12.81 -0.32 2.02
C SER A 63 -11.75 -0.40 3.13
N GLU A 64 -11.62 -1.55 3.78
CA GLU A 64 -10.58 -1.81 4.79
C GLU A 64 -9.18 -1.62 4.20
N SER A 65 -8.90 -2.20 3.03
CA SER A 65 -7.61 -2.03 2.36
C SER A 65 -7.34 -0.56 1.98
N SER A 66 -8.38 0.18 1.62
CA SER A 66 -8.29 1.61 1.27
C SER A 66 -7.99 2.47 2.50
N TYR A 67 -8.55 2.15 3.67
CA TYR A 67 -8.23 2.82 4.94
C TYR A 67 -6.73 2.76 5.28
N TYR A 68 -6.07 1.66 4.94
CA TYR A 68 -4.63 1.49 5.17
C TYR A 68 -3.77 2.11 4.06
N CYS A 69 -4.18 2.00 2.79
CA CYS A 69 -3.39 2.48 1.66
C CYS A 69 -3.39 4.02 1.53
N VAL A 70 -4.50 4.69 1.82
CA VAL A 70 -4.62 6.15 1.62
C VAL A 70 -3.63 6.95 2.48
N PRO A 71 -3.51 6.72 3.81
CA PRO A 71 -2.54 7.43 4.63
C PRO A 71 -1.09 7.14 4.21
N SER A 72 -0.79 5.89 3.85
CA SER A 72 0.54 5.51 3.37
C SER A 72 0.93 6.25 2.09
N GLU A 73 0.01 6.40 1.14
CA GLU A 73 0.25 7.15 -0.10
C GLU A 73 0.36 8.66 0.16
N ILE A 74 -0.47 9.22 1.05
CA ILE A 74 -0.38 10.64 1.44
C ILE A 74 0.99 10.94 2.05
N ILE A 75 1.45 10.14 3.01
CA ILE A 75 2.75 10.33 3.65
C ILE A 75 3.88 10.27 2.62
N LYS A 76 3.80 9.32 1.68
CA LYS A 76 4.78 9.18 0.59
C LYS A 76 4.76 10.39 -0.34
N ASN A 77 3.59 10.88 -0.73
CA ASN A 77 3.46 12.03 -1.62
C ASN A 77 3.95 13.33 -0.93
N SER A 78 3.58 13.55 0.33
CA SER A 78 4.07 14.69 1.11
C SER A 78 5.59 14.68 1.31
N ALA A 79 6.20 13.50 1.50
CA ALA A 79 7.66 13.40 1.56
C ALA A 79 8.34 13.76 0.23
N SER A 80 7.74 13.35 -0.90
CA SER A 80 8.22 13.70 -2.25
C SER A 80 8.10 15.21 -2.53
N GLU A 81 6.95 15.80 -2.21
CA GLU A 81 6.72 17.24 -2.37
C GLU A 81 7.67 18.07 -1.50
N LEU A 82 7.91 17.66 -0.25
CA LEU A 82 8.89 18.29 0.62
C LEU A 82 10.30 18.25 0.00
N SER A 83 10.70 17.10 -0.55
CA SER A 83 11.99 16.98 -1.24
C SER A 83 12.10 17.92 -2.43
N LYS A 84 11.03 18.07 -3.21
CA LYS A 84 11.00 18.91 -4.40
C LYS A 84 11.09 20.39 -4.03
N SER A 85 10.29 20.83 -3.05
CA SER A 85 10.30 22.20 -2.56
C SER A 85 11.67 22.60 -1.98
N LEU A 86 12.31 21.70 -1.22
CA LEU A 86 13.65 21.93 -0.70
C LEU A 86 14.72 21.99 -1.80
N TYR A 87 14.57 21.21 -2.87
CA TYR A 87 15.47 21.28 -4.02
C TYR A 87 15.38 22.64 -4.73
N GLU A 88 14.16 23.17 -4.89
CA GLU A 88 13.88 24.46 -5.53
C GLU A 88 14.26 25.68 -4.67
N SER A 89 14.51 25.52 -3.36
CA SER A 89 14.75 26.61 -2.42
C SER A 89 16.12 27.32 -2.57
N LYS A 90 16.82 27.14 -3.69
CA LYS A 90 18.17 27.71 -3.98
C LYS A 90 19.17 27.53 -2.83
N TRP A 91 19.09 26.41 -2.09
CA TRP A 91 19.93 26.10 -0.93
C TRP A 91 21.44 26.17 -1.22
N TYR A 92 21.82 25.98 -2.48
CA TYR A 92 23.20 26.06 -2.95
C TYR A 92 23.79 27.48 -2.92
N ASN A 93 22.97 28.53 -2.84
CA ASN A 93 23.40 29.94 -2.71
C ASN A 93 23.68 30.39 -1.27
N THR A 94 23.48 29.52 -0.26
CA THR A 94 23.75 29.86 1.15
C THR A 94 25.23 29.63 1.48
N ASP A 95 25.95 30.58 2.08
CA ASP A 95 27.39 30.41 2.41
C ASP A 95 27.67 29.42 3.56
N VAL A 96 26.64 28.99 4.28
CA VAL A 96 26.77 28.07 5.42
C VAL A 96 26.94 26.63 4.93
N SER A 97 28.18 26.14 4.91
CA SER A 97 28.51 24.78 4.44
C SER A 97 27.78 23.66 5.20
N GLN A 98 27.54 23.84 6.50
CA GLN A 98 26.78 22.89 7.32
C GLN A 98 25.30 22.81 6.91
N PHE A 99 24.72 23.94 6.50
CA PHE A 99 23.33 24.02 6.04
C PHE A 99 23.16 23.29 4.69
N LYS A 100 24.10 23.47 3.76
CA LYS A 100 24.11 22.73 2.48
C LYS A 100 24.14 21.22 2.70
N LYS A 101 25.05 20.73 3.57
CA LYS A 101 25.15 19.29 3.89
C LYS A 101 23.86 18.75 4.50
N CYS A 102 23.22 19.51 5.39
CA CYS A 102 21.94 19.12 5.98
C CYS A 102 20.84 19.02 4.91
N ILE A 103 20.69 20.01 4.04
CA ILE A 103 19.65 19.99 3.00
C ILE A 103 19.88 18.85 1.99
N VAL A 104 21.12 18.60 1.57
CA VAL A 104 21.43 17.47 0.68
C VAL A 104 21.07 16.13 1.32
N LEU A 105 21.36 15.96 2.62
CA LEU A 105 20.95 14.76 3.35
C LEU A 105 19.43 14.64 3.46
N VAL A 106 18.73 15.73 3.75
CA VAL A 106 17.27 15.79 3.83
C VAL A 106 16.63 15.43 2.48
N ILE A 107 17.11 16.01 1.37
CA ILE A 107 16.63 15.72 0.02
C ILE A 107 16.91 14.25 -0.34
N ALA A 108 18.16 13.78 -0.18
CA ALA A 108 18.52 12.40 -0.49
C ALA A 108 17.73 11.37 0.33
N ARG A 109 17.31 11.73 1.55
CA ARG A 109 16.52 10.86 2.43
C ARG A 109 15.02 10.96 2.17
N ALA A 110 14.49 12.12 1.83
CA ALA A 110 13.09 12.31 1.41
C ALA A 110 12.82 11.68 0.03
N GLN A 111 13.83 11.62 -0.85
CA GLN A 111 13.80 10.87 -2.11
C GLN A 111 13.93 9.36 -1.91
N LYS A 112 14.48 8.91 -0.78
CA LYS A 112 14.53 7.48 -0.46
C LYS A 112 13.10 7.04 -0.19
N THR A 113 12.55 6.29 -1.14
CA THR A 113 11.14 5.95 -1.21
C THR A 113 10.69 5.37 0.13
N ILE A 114 9.84 6.11 0.84
CA ILE A 114 9.11 5.60 2.01
C ILE A 114 8.10 4.60 1.46
N ASN A 115 8.61 3.43 1.09
CA ASN A 115 7.83 2.30 0.68
C ASN A 115 7.50 1.54 1.94
N PHE A 116 6.29 1.74 2.44
CA PHE A 116 5.75 0.88 3.48
C PHE A 116 5.73 -0.55 2.93
N SER A 117 6.58 -1.40 3.52
CA SER A 117 6.75 -2.76 3.06
C SER A 117 6.54 -3.72 4.22
N GLY A 118 5.66 -4.70 4.01
CA GLY A 118 5.59 -5.87 4.86
C GLY A 118 6.81 -6.75 4.62
N TYR A 119 7.85 -6.58 5.44
CA TYR A 119 9.10 -7.38 5.41
C TYR A 119 9.83 -7.46 4.05
N GLY A 120 9.59 -6.53 3.11
CA GLY A 120 10.17 -6.61 1.77
C GLY A 120 9.45 -7.58 0.82
N LEU A 121 8.45 -8.32 1.30
CA LEU A 121 7.67 -9.28 0.51
C LEU A 121 6.53 -8.60 -0.25
N VAL A 122 5.92 -7.58 0.35
CA VAL A 122 4.78 -6.87 -0.23
C VAL A 122 4.97 -5.37 -0.07
N TYR A 123 4.87 -4.63 -1.17
CA TYR A 123 4.85 -3.17 -1.16
C TYR A 123 3.42 -2.66 -1.06
N ILE A 124 3.16 -1.75 -0.14
CA ILE A 124 1.85 -1.12 -0.03
C ILE A 124 1.81 0.01 -1.02
N ASN A 125 1.15 -0.29 -2.11
CA ASN A 125 0.99 0.54 -3.27
C ASN A 125 -0.40 0.20 -3.82
N LEU A 126 -1.16 1.21 -4.25
CA LEU A 126 -2.41 1.05 -4.98
C LEU A 126 -2.27 0.02 -6.13
N GLN A 127 -1.10 -0.02 -6.76
CA GLN A 127 -0.71 -0.98 -7.79
C GLN A 127 -0.70 -2.42 -7.29
N THR A 128 -0.22 -2.69 -6.07
CA THR A 128 -0.24 -4.04 -5.48
C THR A 128 -1.68 -4.47 -5.19
N PHE A 129 -2.52 -3.56 -4.71
CA PHE A 129 -3.95 -3.81 -4.55
C PHE A 129 -4.62 -4.15 -5.89
N ILE A 130 -4.32 -3.38 -6.95
CA ILE A 130 -4.80 -3.68 -8.32
C ILE A 130 -4.34 -5.06 -8.79
N VAL A 131 -3.09 -5.43 -8.50
CA VAL A 131 -2.56 -6.76 -8.84
C VAL A 131 -3.35 -7.85 -8.13
N ILE A 132 -3.65 -7.73 -6.83
CA ILE A 132 -4.49 -8.69 -6.10
C ILE A 132 -5.86 -8.82 -6.76
N CYS A 133 -6.54 -7.70 -7.02
CA CYS A 133 -7.86 -7.71 -7.65
C CYS A 133 -7.83 -8.43 -9.01
N LYS A 134 -6.78 -8.19 -9.80
CA LYS A 134 -6.55 -8.91 -11.07
C LYS A 134 -6.35 -10.41 -10.84
N THR A 135 -5.49 -10.81 -9.90
CA THR A 135 -5.23 -12.22 -9.60
C THR A 135 -6.49 -12.95 -9.16
N VAL A 136 -7.29 -12.35 -8.28
CA VAL A 136 -8.58 -12.90 -7.85
C VAL A 136 -9.54 -13.06 -9.03
N PHE A 137 -9.62 -12.07 -9.91
CA PHE A 137 -10.47 -12.11 -11.11
C PHE A 137 -9.99 -13.17 -12.13
N THR A 138 -8.69 -13.29 -12.33
CA THR A 138 -8.08 -14.34 -13.17
C THR A 138 -8.38 -15.72 -12.59
N PHE A 139 -8.24 -15.90 -11.28
CA PHE A 139 -8.54 -17.16 -10.61
C PHE A 139 -10.02 -17.53 -10.72
N TYR A 140 -10.93 -16.56 -10.55
CA TYR A 140 -12.37 -16.71 -10.80
C TYR A 140 -12.65 -17.16 -12.24
N THR A 141 -12.05 -16.46 -13.21
CA THR A 141 -12.24 -16.76 -14.64
C THR A 141 -11.75 -18.18 -14.98
N TYR A 142 -10.59 -18.57 -14.42
CA TYR A 142 -10.03 -19.91 -14.59
C TYR A 142 -10.95 -20.99 -14.01
N LEU A 143 -11.42 -20.83 -12.78
CA LEU A 143 -12.35 -21.77 -12.15
C LEU A 143 -13.65 -21.91 -12.94
N ASN A 144 -14.19 -20.79 -13.43
CA ASN A 144 -15.42 -20.82 -14.22
C ASN A 144 -15.21 -21.51 -15.58
N SER A 145 -14.06 -21.32 -16.21
CA SER A 145 -13.68 -22.02 -17.45
C SER A 145 -13.53 -23.54 -17.23
N ALA A 146 -12.79 -23.93 -16.18
CA ALA A 146 -12.60 -25.34 -15.83
C ALA A 146 -13.92 -26.06 -15.51
N ARG A 147 -14.86 -25.38 -14.84
CA ARG A 147 -16.20 -25.91 -14.57
C ARG A 147 -17.01 -26.11 -15.86
N LYS A 148 -16.91 -25.19 -16.82
CA LYS A 148 -17.61 -25.29 -18.11
C LYS A 148 -17.13 -26.49 -18.93
N ILE A 149 -15.83 -26.79 -18.87
CA ILE A 149 -15.20 -27.95 -19.51
C ILE A 149 -15.62 -29.28 -18.87
N SER A 150 -15.89 -29.33 -17.56
CA SER A 150 -16.34 -30.57 -16.90
C SER A 150 -17.85 -30.85 -17.06
N SER A 151 -18.61 -29.93 -17.64
CA SER A 151 -20.05 -30.06 -17.88
C SER A 151 -20.42 -30.40 -19.33
N GLU A 152 -19.43 -30.47 -20.21
CA GLU A 152 -19.50 -31.02 -21.58
C GLU A 152 -18.93 -32.45 -21.58
#